data_AF-A0A9P8F2T9-F1
#
_entry.id   AF-A0A9P8F2T9-F1
#
_cell.length_a   1.000
_cell.length_b   1.000
_cell.length_c   1.000
_cell.angle_alpha   90.00
_cell.angle_beta   90.00
_cell.angle_gamma   90.00
#
_symmetry.space_group_name_H-M   'P 1'
#
loop_
_entity.id
_entity.type
_entity.pdbx_description
1 polymer ?
#
loop_
_entity_poly.entity_id
_entity_poly.type
_entity_poly.pdbx_seq_one_letter_code
_entity_poly.pdbx_strand_id
1 'polypeptide(L)'
;KHNYTMGAEPAHAPGLTTEDYEGKPTEEERKTLRRIPGSLPTAAYLICVVEFCERASYYGCQPLFSNFVNRPMPVGGNGYGAPAEGTQQTAGALGMGTVKANAVSQSFSLLCYALPLVFGYLADAKTGRFKLICWGVLLFGIAHVLLVGASAPSLLANGSAKTPFFISVYLLAVGSGIFKPNVSPLLLDQMPETVPVVVSTKKGERVIVDPEASTERAMLWFYLLINIGGFMGVATAYCEKYVGWWLAFLIPLILYIPLPLLLWYLRKRLVLHPPGGSDLPNVFKVLTICFRAGGLKRIGRHGFWEPAKPSVIAARGLSYHTSWDDQFVEDVRRTFQATGIFCFFPIQYLNDNGIGSAASYLTTMLTTNGVPNDVISN
;
A
#
# COMPACT_ATOMS: atom_id res chain seq x y z
N LYS A 1 26.95 -29.76 -30.32
CA LYS A 1 25.62 -29.41 -30.86
C LYS A 1 24.66 -29.26 -29.69
N HIS A 2 24.58 -28.07 -29.11
CA HIS A 2 23.64 -27.76 -28.03
C HIS A 2 22.54 -26.89 -28.62
N ASN A 3 21.32 -27.44 -28.64
CA ASN A 3 20.12 -26.71 -29.00
C ASN A 3 19.81 -25.73 -27.86
N TYR A 4 19.96 -24.45 -28.15
CA TYR A 4 19.46 -23.38 -27.29
C TYR A 4 17.92 -23.42 -27.39
N THR A 5 17.28 -23.87 -26.32
CA THR A 5 15.83 -23.79 -26.14
C THR A 5 15.42 -22.32 -26.11
N MET A 6 14.44 -21.96 -26.92
CA MET A 6 13.81 -20.64 -26.97
C MET A 6 13.47 -20.16 -25.55
N GLY A 7 14.01 -19.00 -25.19
CA GLY A 7 13.68 -18.33 -23.94
C GLY A 7 12.19 -17.98 -23.91
N ALA A 8 11.55 -18.29 -22.80
CA ALA A 8 10.15 -17.95 -22.54
C ALA A 8 9.94 -16.43 -22.67
N GLU A 9 8.89 -16.05 -23.39
CA GLU A 9 8.40 -14.67 -23.42
C GLU A 9 8.00 -14.23 -21.99
N PRO A 10 8.36 -13.02 -21.55
CA PRO A 10 7.86 -12.46 -20.31
C PRO A 10 6.33 -12.33 -20.42
N ALA A 11 5.65 -12.93 -19.46
CA ALA A 11 4.20 -13.07 -19.48
C ALA A 11 3.53 -11.81 -18.93
N HIS A 12 3.05 -10.89 -19.77
CA HIS A 12 1.93 -10.01 -19.42
C HIS A 12 1.07 -9.61 -20.64
N ALA A 13 -0.25 -9.67 -20.42
CA ALA A 13 -1.40 -9.49 -21.33
C ALA A 13 -1.61 -10.58 -22.41
N PRO A 14 -2.48 -11.59 -22.17
CA PRO A 14 -2.95 -12.47 -23.24
C PRO A 14 -3.83 -11.65 -24.19
N GLY A 15 -3.26 -11.23 -25.33
CA GLY A 15 -4.02 -10.58 -26.40
C GLY A 15 -3.27 -9.56 -27.28
N LEU A 16 -2.08 -9.09 -26.91
CA LEU A 16 -1.41 -7.99 -27.65
C LEU A 16 -0.23 -8.40 -28.53
N THR A 17 0.15 -9.68 -28.58
CA THR A 17 1.38 -10.11 -29.28
C THR A 17 1.20 -10.56 -30.73
N THR A 18 -0.04 -10.61 -31.26
CA THR A 18 -0.32 -11.10 -32.63
C THR A 18 -0.72 -10.03 -33.64
N GLU A 19 -1.05 -8.81 -33.21
CA GLU A 19 -1.40 -7.73 -34.14
C GLU A 19 -0.14 -6.95 -34.56
N ASP A 20 -0.04 -6.59 -35.83
CA ASP A 20 0.99 -5.66 -36.31
C ASP A 20 0.56 -4.23 -35.99
N TYR A 21 1.38 -3.53 -35.23
CA TYR A 21 1.14 -2.15 -34.80
C TYR A 21 2.28 -1.25 -35.28
N GLU A 22 1.99 0.05 -35.38
CA GLU A 22 2.93 1.04 -35.88
C GLU A 22 4.18 1.11 -34.97
N GLY A 23 5.37 0.97 -35.58
CA GLY A 23 6.64 1.00 -34.85
C GLY A 23 6.98 -0.28 -34.07
N LYS A 24 6.29 -1.40 -34.34
CA LYS A 24 6.64 -2.72 -33.80
C LYS A 24 8.09 -3.10 -34.15
N PRO A 25 8.92 -3.44 -33.15
CA PRO A 25 10.28 -3.89 -33.39
C PRO A 25 10.29 -5.22 -34.15
N THR A 26 11.08 -5.29 -35.22
CA THR A 26 11.38 -6.56 -35.90
C THR A 26 12.17 -7.50 -34.98
N GLU A 27 12.16 -8.80 -35.25
CA GLU A 27 12.89 -9.79 -34.43
C GLU A 27 14.41 -9.50 -34.34
N GLU A 28 15.01 -8.98 -35.42
CA GLU A 28 16.40 -8.53 -35.42
C GLU A 28 16.60 -7.29 -34.54
N GLU A 29 15.67 -6.34 -34.59
CA GLU A 29 15.71 -5.13 -33.75
C GLU A 29 15.49 -5.44 -32.27
N ARG A 30 14.62 -6.40 -31.93
CA ARG A 30 14.40 -6.85 -30.54
C ARG A 30 15.67 -7.39 -29.88
N LYS A 31 16.58 -7.97 -30.67
CA LYS A 31 17.85 -8.55 -30.20
C LYS A 31 18.99 -7.54 -30.20
N THR A 32 18.97 -6.57 -31.12
CA THR A 32 20.11 -5.67 -31.37
C THR A 32 19.94 -4.27 -30.78
N LEU A 33 18.72 -3.75 -30.72
CA LEU A 33 18.47 -2.39 -30.25
C LEU A 33 18.43 -2.31 -28.73
N ARG A 34 19.02 -1.25 -28.19
CA ARG A 34 18.94 -0.95 -26.75
C ARG A 34 17.50 -0.61 -26.37
N ARG A 35 17.05 -1.19 -25.26
CA ARG A 35 15.76 -0.86 -24.63
C ARG A 35 15.93 0.31 -23.67
N ILE A 36 15.04 1.27 -23.73
CA ILE A 36 15.02 2.43 -22.85
C ILE A 36 13.61 2.67 -22.30
N PRO A 37 13.46 3.23 -21.08
CA PRO A 37 12.17 3.69 -20.61
C PRO A 37 11.71 4.92 -21.40
N GLY A 38 10.41 4.98 -21.73
CA GLY A 38 9.76 6.11 -22.39
C GLY A 38 9.73 7.37 -21.53
N SER A 39 9.03 8.44 -21.93
CA SER A 39 8.84 9.62 -21.08
C SER A 39 7.67 9.41 -20.10
N LEU A 40 7.81 9.90 -18.87
CA LEU A 40 6.72 9.85 -17.88
C LEU A 40 5.89 11.13 -17.99
N PRO A 41 4.56 11.04 -18.15
CA PRO A 41 3.69 12.22 -18.14
C PRO A 41 3.78 12.97 -16.81
N THR A 42 3.62 14.30 -16.85
CA THR A 42 3.59 15.12 -15.62
C THR A 42 2.51 14.65 -14.64
N ALA A 43 1.39 14.14 -15.14
CA ALA A 43 0.32 13.57 -14.32
C ALA A 43 0.82 12.40 -13.44
N ALA A 44 1.71 11.54 -13.97
CA ALA A 44 2.30 10.44 -13.21
C ALA A 44 3.16 10.94 -12.05
N TYR A 45 4.01 11.94 -12.28
CA TYR A 45 4.80 12.56 -11.20
C TYR A 45 3.92 13.21 -10.12
N LEU A 46 2.83 13.87 -10.52
CA LEU A 46 1.89 14.46 -9.58
C LEU A 46 1.12 13.41 -8.78
N ILE A 47 0.83 12.22 -9.33
CA ILE A 47 0.31 11.08 -8.56
C ILE A 47 1.33 10.61 -7.54
N CYS A 48 2.62 10.54 -7.90
CA CYS A 48 3.66 10.21 -6.92
C CYS A 48 3.72 11.25 -5.79
N VAL A 49 3.48 12.53 -6.06
CA VAL A 49 3.35 13.57 -5.02
C VAL A 49 2.11 13.35 -4.14
N VAL A 50 0.98 12.93 -4.72
CA VAL A 50 -0.21 12.54 -3.96
C VAL A 50 0.11 11.39 -3.00
N GLU A 51 0.81 10.35 -3.46
CA GLU A 51 1.26 9.24 -2.60
C GLU A 51 2.23 9.72 -1.52
N PHE A 52 3.22 10.56 -1.88
CA PHE A 52 4.16 11.13 -0.93
C PHE A 52 3.44 11.81 0.23
N CYS A 53 2.48 12.68 -0.06
CA CYS A 53 1.78 13.43 0.98
C CYS A 53 0.94 12.51 1.88
N GLU A 54 0.27 11.49 1.32
CA GLU A 54 -0.43 10.50 2.15
C GLU A 54 0.55 9.71 3.03
N ARG A 55 1.67 9.24 2.47
CA ARG A 55 2.63 8.43 3.22
C ARG A 55 3.40 9.20 4.26
N ALA A 56 3.83 10.41 3.94
CA ALA A 56 4.47 11.30 4.91
C ALA A 56 3.54 11.58 6.09
N SER A 57 2.25 11.79 5.81
CA SER A 57 1.25 12.00 6.88
C SER A 57 1.00 10.73 7.70
N TYR A 58 0.88 9.56 7.05
CA TYR A 58 0.68 8.26 7.69
C TYR A 58 1.86 7.89 8.59
N TYR A 59 3.08 7.90 8.07
CA TYR A 59 4.28 7.55 8.84
C TYR A 59 4.66 8.62 9.87
N GLY A 60 4.22 9.86 9.68
CA GLY A 60 4.37 10.92 10.67
C GLY A 60 3.46 10.79 11.89
N CYS A 61 2.41 9.94 11.86
CA CYS A 61 1.51 9.77 13.00
C CYS A 61 1.46 8.34 13.56
N GLN A 62 1.54 7.32 12.70
CA GLN A 62 1.34 5.93 13.09
C GLN A 62 2.29 5.43 14.20
N PRO A 63 3.61 5.72 14.17
CA PRO A 63 4.52 5.28 15.24
C PRO A 63 4.16 5.87 16.61
N LEU A 64 3.64 7.09 16.62
CA LEU A 64 3.35 7.87 17.82
C LEU A 64 2.13 7.36 18.60
N PHE A 65 1.23 6.61 17.95
CA PHE A 65 0.00 6.10 18.57
C PHE A 65 0.28 5.23 19.80
N SER A 66 1.38 4.47 19.75
CA SER A 66 1.79 3.63 20.88
C SER A 66 2.10 4.46 22.11
N ASN A 67 2.92 5.51 21.98
CA ASN A 67 3.28 6.40 23.09
C ASN A 67 2.09 7.20 23.60
N PHE A 68 1.28 7.73 22.68
CA PHE A 68 0.08 8.49 23.02
C PHE A 68 -0.88 7.68 23.91
N VAL A 69 -1.10 6.41 23.60
CA VAL A 69 -1.99 5.52 24.38
C VAL A 69 -1.32 5.01 25.65
N ASN A 70 -0.05 4.62 25.57
CA ASN A 70 0.63 3.88 26.63
C ASN A 70 0.82 4.71 27.90
N ARG A 71 1.45 5.89 27.78
CA ARG A 71 2.02 6.61 28.93
C ARG A 71 1.09 7.73 29.41
N PRO A 72 1.06 8.02 30.71
CA PRO A 72 0.37 9.19 31.23
C PRO A 72 1.14 10.47 30.83
N MET A 73 0.51 11.62 31.03
CA MET A 73 1.18 12.91 30.89
C MET A 73 2.45 12.96 31.77
N PRO A 74 3.60 13.44 31.23
CA PRO A 74 4.85 13.47 31.97
C PRO A 74 4.82 14.45 33.14
N VAL A 75 5.44 14.08 34.26
CA VAL A 75 5.47 14.88 35.48
C VAL A 75 6.41 16.07 35.28
N GLY A 76 5.91 17.29 35.51
CA GLY A 76 6.65 18.52 35.25
C GLY A 76 6.78 18.87 33.76
N GLY A 77 6.07 18.17 32.88
CA GLY A 77 6.02 18.47 31.46
C GLY A 77 5.26 19.76 31.12
N ASN A 78 5.25 20.13 29.85
CA ASN A 78 4.71 21.40 29.37
C ASN A 78 3.17 21.45 29.24
N GLY A 79 2.46 20.41 29.67
CA GLY A 79 0.99 20.29 29.54
C GLY A 79 0.49 19.88 28.14
N TYR A 80 1.37 19.76 27.14
CA TYR A 80 1.09 19.27 25.79
C TYR A 80 1.59 17.84 25.54
N GLY A 81 2.06 17.17 26.60
CA GLY A 81 2.54 15.79 26.57
C GLY A 81 4.06 15.64 26.37
N ALA A 82 4.79 16.75 26.22
CA ALA A 82 6.24 16.75 26.20
C ALA A 82 6.80 16.77 27.64
N PRO A 83 7.81 15.93 27.95
CA PRO A 83 8.49 15.94 29.24
C PRO A 83 9.32 17.22 29.45
N ALA A 84 9.73 17.47 30.69
CA ALA A 84 10.66 18.56 31.00
C ALA A 84 12.02 18.33 30.30
N GLU A 85 12.64 19.40 29.83
CA GLU A 85 13.94 19.36 29.16
C GLU A 85 15.01 18.75 30.07
N GLY A 86 15.94 17.98 29.47
CA GLY A 86 17.03 17.32 30.19
C GLY A 86 16.62 16.07 31.00
N THR A 87 15.33 15.72 31.04
CA THR A 87 14.88 14.49 31.71
C THR A 87 14.95 13.25 30.80
N GLN A 88 15.02 12.07 31.40
CA GLN A 88 14.88 10.78 30.69
C GLN A 88 13.42 10.35 30.51
N GLN A 89 12.46 11.24 30.85
CA GLN A 89 11.05 10.96 30.63
C GLN A 89 10.75 10.93 29.13
N THR A 90 9.66 10.26 28.78
CA THR A 90 9.18 10.11 27.41
C THR A 90 7.83 10.81 27.27
N ALA A 91 7.46 11.11 26.02
CA ALA A 91 6.15 11.68 25.75
C ALA A 91 5.03 10.71 26.15
N GLY A 92 3.90 11.28 26.57
CA GLY A 92 2.72 10.51 27.01
C GLY A 92 1.45 11.36 27.02
N ALA A 93 0.30 10.68 27.01
CA ALA A 93 -1.02 11.31 27.07
C ALA A 93 -2.02 10.47 27.88
N LEU A 94 -2.48 9.33 27.36
CA LEU A 94 -3.68 8.64 27.87
C LEU A 94 -3.44 7.72 29.07
N GLY A 95 -2.21 7.26 29.31
CA GLY A 95 -1.87 6.41 30.46
C GLY A 95 -2.62 5.08 30.52
N MET A 96 -2.97 4.50 29.37
CA MET A 96 -3.77 3.27 29.29
C MET A 96 -2.94 1.98 29.43
N GLY A 97 -1.61 2.09 29.48
CA GLY A 97 -0.68 0.99 29.64
C GLY A 97 -0.36 0.24 28.34
N THR A 98 0.69 -0.58 28.41
CA THR A 98 1.33 -1.23 27.26
C THR A 98 0.41 -2.20 26.53
N VAL A 99 -0.40 -2.98 27.26
CA VAL A 99 -1.33 -3.96 26.66
C VAL A 99 -2.34 -3.27 25.75
N LYS A 100 -2.93 -2.16 26.21
CA LYS A 100 -3.92 -1.41 25.43
C LYS A 100 -3.27 -0.66 24.27
N ALA A 101 -2.10 -0.05 24.49
CA ALA A 101 -1.35 0.59 23.42
C ALA A 101 -0.99 -0.39 22.30
N ASN A 102 -0.52 -1.59 22.65
CA ASN A 102 -0.20 -2.63 21.68
C ASN A 102 -1.44 -3.08 20.91
N ALA A 103 -2.56 -3.31 21.61
CA ALA A 103 -3.82 -3.69 20.96
C ALA A 103 -4.29 -2.63 19.94
N VAL A 104 -4.11 -1.35 20.25
CA VAL A 104 -4.47 -0.25 19.36
C VAL A 104 -3.55 -0.21 18.13
N SER A 105 -2.23 -0.28 18.32
CA SER A 105 -1.27 -0.33 17.21
C SER A 105 -1.51 -1.54 16.30
N GLN A 106 -1.74 -2.72 16.88
CA GLN A 106 -1.94 -3.95 16.11
C GLN A 106 -3.31 -3.98 15.40
N SER A 107 -4.37 -3.49 16.03
CA SER A 107 -5.70 -3.41 15.38
C SER A 107 -5.72 -2.37 14.26
N PHE A 108 -5.05 -1.23 14.45
CA PHE A 108 -4.85 -0.24 13.39
C PHE A 108 -4.11 -0.85 12.19
N SER A 109 -2.98 -1.53 12.43
CA SER A 109 -2.22 -2.20 11.38
C SER A 109 -3.05 -3.28 10.67
N LEU A 110 -3.77 -4.12 11.42
CA LEU A 110 -4.68 -5.12 10.86
C LEU A 110 -5.68 -4.50 9.89
N LEU A 111 -6.35 -3.42 10.29
CA LEU A 111 -7.32 -2.73 9.43
C LEU A 111 -6.66 -2.12 8.20
N CYS A 112 -5.50 -1.49 8.36
CA CYS A 112 -4.72 -0.91 7.26
C CYS A 112 -4.28 -1.94 6.20
N TYR A 113 -4.18 -3.23 6.54
CA TYR A 113 -3.84 -4.31 5.60
C TYR A 113 -5.05 -5.14 5.16
N ALA A 114 -6.10 -5.25 5.97
CA ALA A 114 -7.31 -6.00 5.63
C ALA A 114 -8.28 -5.20 4.75
N LEU A 115 -8.51 -3.92 5.05
CA LEU A 115 -9.45 -3.07 4.32
C LEU A 115 -9.07 -2.83 2.85
N PRO A 116 -7.78 -2.71 2.46
CA PRO A 116 -7.40 -2.64 1.04
C PRO A 116 -7.96 -3.76 0.18
N LEU A 117 -8.10 -4.98 0.71
CA LEU A 117 -8.65 -6.10 -0.04
C LEU A 117 -10.12 -5.85 -0.43
N VAL A 118 -10.88 -5.25 0.50
CA VAL A 118 -12.30 -4.92 0.28
C VAL A 118 -12.44 -3.73 -0.65
N PHE A 119 -11.68 -2.66 -0.42
CA PHE A 119 -11.81 -1.44 -1.20
C PHE A 119 -11.17 -1.52 -2.58
N GLY A 120 -10.12 -2.33 -2.77
CA GLY A 120 -9.60 -2.65 -4.09
C GLY A 120 -10.65 -3.39 -4.93
N TYR A 121 -11.26 -4.44 -4.37
CA TYR A 121 -12.39 -5.11 -5.02
C TYR A 121 -13.53 -4.14 -5.36
N LEU A 122 -13.91 -3.26 -4.43
CA LEU A 122 -14.98 -2.28 -4.65
C LEU A 122 -14.63 -1.28 -5.76
N ALA A 123 -13.35 -0.89 -5.87
CA ALA A 123 -12.87 0.00 -6.91
C ALA A 123 -13.03 -0.61 -8.29
N ASP A 124 -12.56 -1.85 -8.45
CA ASP A 124 -12.56 -2.54 -9.73
C ASP A 124 -13.97 -3.00 -10.14
N ALA A 125 -14.80 -3.41 -9.16
CA ALA A 125 -16.13 -3.96 -9.43
C ALA A 125 -17.25 -2.92 -9.57
N LYS A 126 -17.19 -1.76 -8.88
CA LYS A 126 -18.36 -0.86 -8.79
C LYS A 126 -18.05 0.63 -8.89
N THR A 127 -17.09 1.13 -8.11
CA THR A 127 -17.00 2.58 -7.85
C THR A 127 -16.03 3.31 -8.78
N GLY A 128 -14.92 2.65 -9.12
CA GLY A 128 -13.79 3.23 -9.83
C GLY A 128 -12.75 3.80 -8.89
N ARG A 129 -11.47 3.68 -9.28
CA ARG A 129 -10.29 3.99 -8.46
C ARG A 129 -10.25 5.45 -8.01
N PHE A 130 -10.42 6.39 -8.93
CA PHE A 130 -10.30 7.83 -8.62
C PHE A 130 -11.35 8.33 -7.61
N LYS A 131 -12.61 7.88 -7.72
CA LYS A 131 -13.66 8.27 -6.77
C LYS A 131 -13.36 7.75 -5.38
N LEU A 132 -12.89 6.51 -5.25
CA LEU A 132 -12.48 5.95 -3.97
C LEU A 132 -11.27 6.69 -3.41
N ILE A 133 -10.27 7.03 -4.21
CA ILE A 133 -9.15 7.87 -3.75
C ILE A 133 -9.65 9.16 -3.12
N CYS A 134 -10.60 9.88 -3.76
CA CYS A 134 -11.18 11.10 -3.18
C CYS A 134 -11.90 10.83 -1.84
N TRP A 135 -12.67 9.74 -1.73
CA TRP A 135 -13.31 9.36 -0.46
C TRP A 135 -12.29 9.00 0.63
N GLY A 136 -11.25 8.26 0.27
CA GLY A 136 -10.13 7.94 1.16
C GLY A 136 -9.48 9.22 1.67
N VAL A 137 -9.20 10.17 0.77
CA VAL A 137 -8.61 11.46 1.14
C VAL A 137 -9.49 12.27 2.08
N LEU A 138 -10.79 12.30 1.85
CA LEU A 138 -11.72 12.98 2.74
C LEU A 138 -11.71 12.38 4.15
N LEU A 139 -11.85 11.05 4.27
CA LEU A 139 -11.88 10.38 5.57
C LEU A 139 -10.57 10.53 6.33
N PHE A 140 -9.45 10.40 5.63
CA PHE A 140 -8.12 10.55 6.20
C PHE A 140 -7.86 12.00 6.64
N GLY A 141 -8.32 12.99 5.88
CA GLY A 141 -8.26 14.41 6.27
C GLY A 141 -9.04 14.69 7.56
N ILE A 142 -10.27 14.17 7.67
CA ILE A 142 -11.07 14.28 8.91
C ILE A 142 -10.33 13.62 10.08
N ALA A 143 -9.72 12.46 9.85
CA ALA A 143 -8.94 11.77 10.88
C ALA A 143 -7.79 12.64 11.41
N HIS A 144 -7.01 13.29 10.54
CA HIS A 144 -5.94 14.20 10.96
C HIS A 144 -6.45 15.38 11.79
N VAL A 145 -7.58 15.99 11.39
CA VAL A 145 -8.18 17.09 12.16
C VAL A 145 -8.59 16.63 13.55
N LEU A 146 -9.18 15.44 13.68
CA LEU A 146 -9.52 14.85 14.98
C LEU A 146 -8.27 14.53 15.81
N LEU A 147 -7.17 14.11 15.16
CA LEU A 147 -5.91 13.81 15.85
C LEU A 147 -5.29 15.07 16.45
N VAL A 148 -5.27 16.17 15.69
CA VAL A 148 -4.86 17.48 16.20
C VAL A 148 -5.81 17.92 17.32
N GLY A 149 -7.13 17.74 17.16
CA GLY A 149 -8.11 18.00 18.21
C GLY A 149 -7.80 17.25 19.52
N ALA A 150 -7.45 15.96 19.43
CA ALA A 150 -7.11 15.13 20.59
C ALA A 150 -5.89 15.62 21.38
N SER A 151 -5.03 16.44 20.78
CA SER A 151 -3.85 17.03 21.42
C SER A 151 -4.12 18.32 22.21
N ALA A 152 -5.36 18.81 22.22
CA ALA A 152 -5.71 20.04 22.95
C ALA A 152 -5.44 19.88 24.46
N PRO A 153 -4.76 20.85 25.12
CA PRO A 153 -4.40 20.75 26.54
C PRO A 153 -5.56 20.46 27.48
N SER A 154 -6.72 21.06 27.22
CA SER A 154 -7.93 20.85 28.02
C SER A 154 -8.43 19.41 27.93
N LEU A 155 -8.34 18.78 26.76
CA LEU A 155 -8.75 17.39 26.53
C LEU A 155 -7.73 16.39 27.08
N LEU A 156 -6.44 16.73 27.02
CA LEU A 156 -5.37 15.95 27.63
C LEU A 156 -5.50 15.98 29.16
N ALA A 157 -5.68 17.17 29.75
CA ALA A 157 -5.77 17.35 31.19
C ALA A 157 -6.97 16.66 31.84
N ASN A 158 -8.13 16.63 31.16
CA ASN A 158 -9.34 15.98 31.67
C ASN A 158 -9.51 14.51 31.19
N GLY A 159 -8.55 13.97 30.43
CA GLY A 159 -8.57 12.60 29.92
C GLY A 159 -9.62 12.31 28.85
N SER A 160 -10.30 13.32 28.32
CA SER A 160 -11.31 13.17 27.26
C SER A 160 -10.70 13.06 25.85
N ALA A 161 -9.40 13.33 25.70
CA ALA A 161 -8.63 13.16 24.46
C ALA A 161 -8.74 11.75 23.84
N LYS A 162 -9.03 10.71 24.65
CA LYS A 162 -9.24 9.33 24.19
C LYS A 162 -10.31 9.22 23.10
N THR A 163 -11.42 9.95 23.22
CA THR A 163 -12.56 9.84 22.30
C THR A 163 -12.21 10.33 20.89
N PRO A 164 -11.77 11.60 20.69
CA PRO A 164 -11.36 12.05 19.37
C PRO A 164 -10.16 11.25 18.83
N PHE A 165 -9.24 10.81 19.69
CA PHE A 165 -8.11 9.99 19.28
C PHE A 165 -8.55 8.64 18.69
N PHE A 166 -9.40 7.87 19.37
CA PHE A 166 -9.82 6.56 18.85
C PHE A 166 -10.65 6.67 17.57
N ILE A 167 -11.53 7.68 17.49
CA ILE A 167 -12.27 7.95 16.25
C ILE A 167 -11.29 8.27 15.13
N SER A 168 -10.30 9.13 15.39
CA SER A 168 -9.25 9.48 14.43
C SER A 168 -8.50 8.25 13.93
N VAL A 169 -7.92 7.44 14.83
CA VAL A 169 -7.08 6.28 14.48
C VAL A 169 -7.82 5.30 13.56
N TYR A 170 -9.06 4.94 13.89
CA TYR A 170 -9.81 3.99 13.08
C TYR A 170 -10.36 4.61 11.78
N LEU A 171 -10.68 5.91 11.79
CA LEU A 171 -11.04 6.61 10.56
C LEU A 171 -9.84 6.71 9.61
N LEU A 172 -8.64 6.91 10.15
CA LEU A 172 -7.38 6.93 9.42
C LEU A 172 -7.09 5.56 8.80
N ALA A 173 -7.33 4.46 9.53
CA ALA A 173 -7.20 3.11 8.99
C ALA A 173 -8.14 2.86 7.81
N VAL A 174 -9.40 3.32 7.92
CA VAL A 174 -10.38 3.21 6.82
C VAL A 174 -9.96 4.07 5.63
N GLY A 175 -9.58 5.33 5.85
CA GLY A 175 -9.10 6.22 4.79
C GLY A 175 -7.90 5.66 4.05
N SER A 176 -6.91 5.15 4.79
CA SER A 176 -5.73 4.48 4.22
C SER A 176 -6.10 3.20 3.47
N GLY A 177 -7.01 2.39 4.01
CA GLY A 177 -7.54 1.19 3.37
C GLY A 177 -8.23 1.46 2.03
N ILE A 178 -8.90 2.60 1.89
CA ILE A 178 -9.52 3.04 0.64
C ILE A 178 -8.48 3.57 -0.34
N PHE A 179 -7.52 4.36 0.14
CA PHE A 179 -6.55 5.06 -0.71
C PHE A 179 -5.52 4.09 -1.32
N LYS A 180 -4.85 3.30 -0.48
CA LYS A 180 -3.69 2.46 -0.82
C LYS A 180 -3.85 1.56 -2.05
N PRO A 181 -4.91 0.74 -2.20
CA PRO A 181 -5.00 -0.20 -3.31
C PRO A 181 -5.27 0.47 -4.66
N ASN A 182 -5.62 1.76 -4.67
CA ASN A 182 -6.14 2.45 -5.85
C ASN A 182 -5.14 3.39 -6.52
N VAL A 183 -4.14 3.90 -5.80
CA VAL A 183 -3.22 4.91 -6.33
C VAL A 183 -2.19 4.31 -7.27
N SER A 184 -1.58 3.16 -6.94
CA SER A 184 -0.59 2.56 -7.84
C SER A 184 -1.19 2.07 -9.16
N PRO A 185 -2.38 1.43 -9.22
CA PRO A 185 -2.98 1.14 -10.52
C PRO A 185 -3.34 2.42 -11.29
N LEU A 186 -3.86 3.46 -10.62
CA LEU A 186 -4.13 4.74 -11.27
C LEU A 186 -2.86 5.39 -11.85
N LEU A 187 -1.71 5.27 -11.18
CA LEU A 187 -0.42 5.71 -11.70
C LEU A 187 -0.05 4.96 -12.98
N LEU A 188 -0.19 3.64 -12.97
CA LEU A 188 0.15 2.79 -14.12
C LEU A 188 -0.79 3.04 -15.31
N ASP A 189 -2.06 3.34 -15.05
CA ASP A 189 -3.02 3.74 -16.08
C ASP A 189 -2.59 5.03 -16.83
N GLN A 190 -1.64 5.81 -16.30
CA GLN A 190 -1.12 7.00 -16.97
C GLN A 190 0.04 6.71 -17.94
N MET A 191 0.50 5.46 -18.05
CA MET A 191 1.59 5.12 -18.96
C MET A 191 1.09 5.16 -20.41
N PRO A 192 1.72 5.95 -21.30
CA PRO A 192 1.22 6.17 -22.66
C PRO A 192 1.44 4.95 -23.57
N GLU A 193 2.56 4.25 -23.39
CA GLU A 193 2.94 3.10 -24.22
C GLU A 193 2.57 1.80 -23.52
N THR A 194 1.80 0.95 -24.21
CA THR A 194 1.42 -0.39 -23.73
C THR A 194 2.10 -1.51 -24.51
N VAL A 195 2.78 -1.17 -25.60
CA VAL A 195 3.53 -2.09 -26.47
C VAL A 195 4.93 -1.55 -26.77
N PRO A 196 5.95 -2.40 -27.01
CA PRO A 196 7.29 -1.93 -27.36
C PRO A 196 7.29 -1.20 -28.71
N VAL A 197 7.85 0.02 -28.78
CA VAL A 197 7.88 0.82 -30.02
C VAL A 197 9.32 1.25 -30.34
N VAL A 198 9.71 1.15 -31.62
CA VAL A 198 11.01 1.66 -32.09
C VAL A 198 10.92 3.16 -32.32
N VAL A 199 11.76 3.93 -31.63
CA VAL A 199 11.86 5.38 -31.75
C VAL A 199 13.29 5.78 -32.05
N SER A 200 13.48 6.80 -32.89
CA SER A 200 14.78 7.41 -33.13
C SER A 200 15.03 8.52 -32.11
N THR A 201 16.13 8.42 -31.37
CA THR A 201 16.53 9.47 -30.40
C THR A 201 16.92 10.76 -31.12
N LYS A 202 17.02 11.88 -30.38
CA LYS A 202 17.54 13.17 -30.89
C LYS A 202 18.94 13.07 -31.49
N LYS A 203 19.70 12.02 -31.16
CA LYS A 203 21.05 11.73 -31.68
C LYS A 203 21.04 10.79 -32.89
N GLY A 204 19.87 10.40 -33.39
CA GLY A 204 19.71 9.47 -34.52
C GLY A 204 19.83 7.98 -34.17
N GLU A 205 20.14 7.63 -32.92
CA GLU A 205 20.18 6.24 -32.46
C GLU A 205 18.76 5.64 -32.44
N ARG A 206 18.55 4.49 -33.08
CA ARG A 206 17.29 3.74 -33.00
C ARG A 206 17.27 2.95 -31.71
N VAL A 207 16.21 3.11 -30.94
CA VAL A 207 16.04 2.46 -29.62
C VAL A 207 14.64 1.91 -29.50
N ILE A 208 14.46 0.90 -28.67
CA ILE A 208 13.15 0.37 -28.32
C ILE A 208 12.70 1.05 -27.04
N VAL A 209 11.56 1.73 -27.09
CA VAL A 209 10.86 2.18 -25.89
C VAL A 209 10.11 0.99 -25.33
N ASP A 210 10.51 0.52 -24.16
CA ASP A 210 9.92 -0.64 -23.50
C ASP A 210 8.88 -0.20 -22.46
N PRO A 211 7.60 -0.61 -22.58
CA PRO A 211 6.55 -0.37 -21.59
C PRO A 211 6.90 -0.90 -20.20
N GLU A 212 7.58 -2.05 -20.13
CA GLU A 212 7.97 -2.65 -18.85
C GLU A 212 8.99 -1.76 -18.13
N ALA A 213 10.03 -1.31 -18.85
CA ALA A 213 11.02 -0.39 -18.29
C ALA A 213 10.40 0.96 -17.89
N SER A 214 9.39 1.42 -18.63
CA SER A 214 8.65 2.65 -18.32
C SER A 214 7.83 2.51 -17.04
N THR A 215 7.14 1.38 -16.89
CA THR A 215 6.36 1.00 -15.71
C THR A 215 7.26 0.83 -14.49
N GLU A 216 8.38 0.12 -14.64
CA GLU A 216 9.39 -0.04 -13.59
C GLU A 216 9.90 1.33 -13.12
N ARG A 217 10.25 2.23 -14.05
CA ARG A 217 10.71 3.58 -13.69
C ARG A 217 9.64 4.38 -12.94
N ALA A 218 8.37 4.27 -13.34
CA ALA A 218 7.26 4.91 -12.63
C ALA A 218 7.16 4.40 -11.19
N MET A 219 7.22 3.08 -11.01
CA MET A 219 7.15 2.44 -9.69
C MET A 219 8.37 2.74 -8.82
N LEU A 220 9.58 2.83 -9.39
CA LEU A 220 10.78 3.24 -8.66
C LEU A 220 10.64 4.67 -8.11
N TRP A 221 10.12 5.61 -8.90
CA TRP A 221 9.80 6.95 -8.41
C TRP A 221 8.73 6.94 -7.33
N PHE A 222 7.68 6.14 -7.52
CA PHE A 222 6.62 5.97 -6.55
C PHE A 222 7.16 5.49 -5.20
N TYR A 223 7.94 4.39 -5.18
CA TYR A 223 8.53 3.86 -3.96
C TYR A 223 9.59 4.78 -3.34
N LEU A 224 10.38 5.48 -4.15
CA LEU A 224 11.32 6.48 -3.64
C LEU A 224 10.59 7.56 -2.84
N LEU A 225 9.48 8.08 -3.36
CA LEU A 225 8.72 9.11 -2.65
C LEU A 225 8.02 8.55 -1.40
N ILE A 226 7.56 7.29 -1.42
CA ILE A 226 7.06 6.62 -0.20
C ILE A 226 8.14 6.61 0.88
N ASN A 227 9.37 6.22 0.53
CA ASN A 227 10.50 6.16 1.46
C ASN A 227 10.86 7.55 2.01
N ILE A 228 10.88 8.58 1.15
CA ILE A 228 11.09 9.97 1.58
C ILE A 228 9.99 10.40 2.57
N GLY A 229 8.74 10.02 2.32
CA GLY A 229 7.64 10.26 3.25
C GLY A 229 7.84 9.56 4.61
N GLY A 230 8.38 8.33 4.61
CA GLY A 230 8.68 7.57 5.83
C GLY A 230 9.57 8.33 6.83
N PHE A 231 10.53 9.13 6.36
CA PHE A 231 11.40 9.93 7.23
C PHE A 231 10.64 10.97 8.07
N MET A 232 9.39 11.29 7.74
CA MET A 232 8.55 12.19 8.54
C MET A 232 8.32 11.66 9.97
N GLY A 233 8.39 10.33 10.16
CA GLY A 233 8.32 9.72 11.50
C GLY A 233 9.41 10.22 12.45
N VAL A 234 10.61 10.52 11.95
CA VAL A 234 11.71 11.06 12.76
C VAL A 234 11.38 12.48 13.22
N ALA A 235 10.95 13.34 12.30
CA ALA A 235 10.63 14.73 12.61
C ALA A 235 9.51 14.84 13.65
N THR A 236 8.45 14.06 13.48
CA THR A 236 7.27 14.06 14.36
C THR A 236 7.57 13.43 15.73
N ALA A 237 8.42 12.38 15.80
CA ALA A 237 8.90 11.81 17.05
C ALA A 237 9.73 12.82 17.89
N TYR A 238 10.52 13.67 17.25
CA TYR A 238 11.19 14.76 17.96
C TYR A 238 10.23 15.87 18.38
N CYS A 239 9.20 16.15 17.57
CA CYS A 239 8.18 17.13 17.91
C CYS A 239 7.38 16.71 19.15
N GLU A 240 6.99 15.44 19.30
CA GLU A 240 6.28 14.98 20.51
C GLU A 240 7.14 15.14 21.78
N LYS A 241 8.46 14.91 21.67
CA LYS A 241 9.37 14.92 22.80
C LYS A 241 9.72 16.33 23.27
N TYR A 242 9.92 17.27 22.34
CA TYR A 242 10.41 18.60 22.68
C TYR A 242 9.33 19.68 22.68
N VAL A 243 8.22 19.48 21.95
CA VAL A 243 7.18 20.51 21.80
C VAL A 243 5.82 20.01 22.27
N GLY A 244 5.48 18.77 21.94
CA GLY A 244 4.26 18.10 22.36
C GLY A 244 3.40 17.61 21.19
N TRP A 245 2.27 16.98 21.53
CA TRP A 245 1.42 16.25 20.60
C TRP A 245 0.81 17.11 19.49
N TRP A 246 0.52 18.38 19.79
CA TRP A 246 -0.14 19.27 18.86
C TRP A 246 0.70 19.51 17.60
N LEU A 247 2.01 19.71 17.74
CA LEU A 247 2.90 19.94 16.61
C LEU A 247 3.13 18.62 15.86
N ALA A 248 3.34 17.54 16.60
CA ALA A 248 3.57 16.21 16.03
C ALA A 248 2.41 15.76 15.12
N PHE A 249 1.16 16.09 15.48
CA PHE A 249 -0.02 15.78 14.65
C PHE A 249 -0.38 16.88 13.63
N LEU A 250 0.02 18.13 13.86
CA LEU A 250 -0.21 19.22 12.93
C LEU A 250 0.68 19.11 11.67
N ILE A 251 1.92 18.64 11.80
CA ILE A 251 2.83 18.47 10.65
C ILE A 251 2.22 17.51 9.59
N PRO A 252 1.76 16.29 9.95
CA PRO A 252 1.01 15.42 9.05
C PRO A 252 -0.18 16.12 8.39
N LEU A 253 -0.97 16.89 9.16
CA LEU A 253 -2.13 17.61 8.62
C LEU A 253 -1.72 18.67 7.59
N ILE A 254 -0.66 19.43 7.83
CA ILE A 254 -0.14 20.45 6.89
C ILE A 254 0.29 19.80 5.57
N LEU A 255 0.98 18.65 5.64
CA LEU A 255 1.37 17.89 4.44
C LEU A 255 0.14 17.31 3.72
N TYR A 256 -0.94 17.08 4.45
CA TYR A 256 -2.17 16.50 3.93
C TYR A 256 -3.07 17.51 3.20
N ILE A 257 -3.12 18.76 3.67
CA ILE A 257 -4.00 19.83 3.14
C ILE A 257 -3.88 20.05 1.62
N PRO A 258 -2.70 19.95 0.98
CA PRO A 258 -2.58 20.06 -0.47
C PRO A 258 -3.27 18.94 -1.26
N LEU A 259 -3.50 17.74 -0.70
CA LEU A 259 -4.02 16.59 -1.46
C LEU A 259 -5.37 16.86 -2.15
N PRO A 260 -6.42 17.36 -1.47
CA PRO A 260 -7.69 17.62 -2.13
C PRO A 260 -7.58 18.59 -3.32
N LEU A 261 -6.75 19.64 -3.18
CA LEU A 261 -6.51 20.62 -4.25
C LEU A 261 -5.77 19.98 -5.43
N LEU A 262 -4.78 19.14 -5.15
CA LEU A 262 -4.02 18.43 -6.16
C LEU A 262 -4.89 17.41 -6.91
N LEU A 263 -5.72 16.64 -6.21
CA LEU A 263 -6.67 15.72 -6.82
C LEU A 263 -7.72 16.45 -7.68
N TRP A 264 -8.22 17.60 -7.21
CA TRP A 264 -9.13 18.41 -8.00
C TRP A 264 -8.49 18.91 -9.30
N TYR A 265 -7.24 19.36 -9.23
CA TYR A 265 -6.45 19.76 -10.41
C TYR A 265 -6.18 18.58 -11.36
N LEU A 266 -5.84 17.42 -10.80
CA LEU A 266 -5.53 16.21 -11.56
C LEU A 266 -6.75 15.61 -12.25
N ARG A 267 -7.97 15.76 -11.69
CA ARG A 267 -9.19 15.13 -12.20
C ARG A 267 -9.39 15.26 -13.71
N LYS A 268 -9.06 16.42 -14.31
CA LYS A 268 -9.22 16.68 -15.75
C LYS A 268 -8.03 16.25 -16.62
N ARG A 269 -6.92 15.83 -16.00
CA ARG A 269 -5.63 15.52 -16.63
C ARG A 269 -5.26 14.04 -16.54
N LEU A 270 -6.10 13.25 -15.88
CA LEU A 270 -5.90 11.82 -15.70
C LEU A 270 -6.66 11.02 -16.74
N VAL A 271 -6.03 9.94 -17.20
CA VAL A 271 -6.71 8.85 -17.90
C VAL A 271 -7.45 8.03 -16.85
N LEU A 272 -8.77 7.97 -16.96
CA LEU A 272 -9.64 7.29 -16.00
C LEU A 272 -10.40 6.17 -16.71
N HIS A 273 -10.17 4.94 -16.28
CA HIS A 273 -10.93 3.78 -16.75
C HIS A 273 -12.19 3.55 -15.90
N PRO A 274 -13.32 3.19 -16.52
CA PRO A 274 -14.49 2.75 -15.78
C PRO A 274 -14.23 1.42 -15.07
N PRO A 275 -15.00 1.08 -14.02
CA PRO A 275 -14.91 -0.23 -13.35
C PRO A 275 -15.13 -1.36 -14.36
N GLY A 276 -14.15 -2.25 -14.51
CA GLY A 276 -14.17 -3.36 -15.46
C GLY A 276 -14.81 -4.64 -14.92
N GLY A 277 -15.19 -4.66 -13.65
CA GLY A 277 -15.58 -5.88 -12.93
C GLY A 277 -14.40 -6.46 -12.14
N SER A 278 -14.64 -7.57 -11.45
CA SER A 278 -13.60 -8.25 -10.69
C SER A 278 -13.79 -9.76 -10.78
N ASP A 279 -12.71 -10.46 -11.13
CA ASP A 279 -12.65 -11.93 -11.14
C ASP A 279 -12.36 -12.54 -9.78
N LEU A 280 -12.11 -11.72 -8.75
CA LEU A 280 -11.86 -12.21 -7.39
C LEU A 280 -12.97 -13.16 -6.88
N PRO A 281 -14.29 -12.92 -7.11
CA PRO A 281 -15.34 -13.88 -6.76
C PRO A 281 -15.23 -15.20 -7.54
N ASN A 282 -14.79 -15.16 -8.80
CA ASN A 282 -14.59 -16.36 -9.61
C ASN A 282 -13.43 -17.21 -9.06
N VAL A 283 -12.34 -16.56 -8.62
CA VAL A 283 -11.23 -17.23 -7.92
C VAL A 283 -11.72 -17.96 -6.67
N PHE A 284 -12.54 -17.32 -5.82
CA PHE A 284 -13.08 -17.99 -4.62
C PHE A 284 -14.01 -19.17 -4.96
N LYS A 285 -14.80 -19.07 -6.04
CA LYS A 285 -15.62 -20.20 -6.52
C LYS A 285 -14.76 -21.37 -7.00
N VAL A 286 -13.72 -21.10 -7.80
CA VAL A 286 -12.73 -22.10 -8.24
C VAL A 286 -12.12 -22.81 -7.05
N LEU A 287 -11.61 -22.06 -6.06
CA LEU A 287 -11.05 -22.64 -4.83
C LEU A 287 -12.05 -23.50 -4.08
N THR A 288 -13.29 -23.03 -3.93
CA THR A 288 -14.35 -23.77 -3.25
C THR A 288 -14.62 -25.12 -3.92
N ILE A 289 -14.63 -25.17 -5.25
CA ILE A 289 -14.81 -26.43 -6.02
C ILE A 289 -13.61 -27.36 -5.80
N CYS A 290 -12.37 -26.83 -5.88
CA CYS A 290 -11.15 -27.60 -5.63
C CYS A 290 -11.13 -28.22 -4.22
N PHE A 291 -11.47 -27.42 -3.19
CA PHE A 291 -11.51 -27.88 -1.80
C PHE A 291 -12.61 -28.90 -1.54
N ARG A 292 -13.79 -28.76 -2.15
CA ARG A 292 -14.88 -29.75 -2.04
C ARG A 292 -14.53 -31.07 -2.70
N ALA A 293 -13.85 -31.04 -3.84
CA ALA A 293 -13.50 -32.25 -4.58
C ALA A 293 -12.26 -32.99 -4.03
N GLY A 294 -11.27 -32.26 -3.51
CA GLY A 294 -9.97 -32.81 -3.11
C GLY A 294 -9.66 -32.78 -1.62
N GLY A 295 -10.34 -31.95 -0.85
CA GLY A 295 -10.01 -31.66 0.54
C GLY A 295 -8.64 -30.99 0.74
N LEU A 296 -8.34 -30.61 1.99
CA LEU A 296 -7.07 -29.96 2.36
C LEU A 296 -5.83 -30.83 2.06
N LYS A 297 -5.99 -32.17 2.04
CA LYS A 297 -4.88 -33.12 1.82
C LYS A 297 -4.35 -33.15 0.38
N ARG A 298 -5.07 -32.55 -0.59
CA ARG A 298 -4.64 -32.49 -1.99
C ARG A 298 -3.98 -31.17 -2.37
N ILE A 299 -3.87 -30.19 -1.45
CA ILE A 299 -3.14 -28.94 -1.72
C ILE A 299 -1.71 -29.30 -2.15
N GLY A 300 -1.25 -28.72 -3.27
CA GLY A 300 0.09 -28.95 -3.80
C GLY A 300 0.31 -30.30 -4.51
N ARG A 301 -0.70 -31.19 -4.57
CA ARG A 301 -0.62 -32.44 -5.33
C ARG A 301 -1.07 -32.25 -6.77
N HIS A 302 -0.58 -33.11 -7.65
CA HIS A 302 -1.01 -33.16 -9.05
C HIS A 302 -2.54 -33.35 -9.12
N GLY A 303 -3.22 -32.54 -9.94
CA GLY A 303 -4.67 -32.63 -10.13
C GLY A 303 -5.54 -31.90 -9.10
N PHE A 304 -4.97 -31.06 -8.22
CA PHE A 304 -5.79 -30.25 -7.27
C PHE A 304 -6.73 -29.26 -7.97
N TRP A 305 -6.28 -28.66 -9.07
CA TRP A 305 -6.99 -27.60 -9.80
C TRP A 305 -7.96 -28.13 -10.88
N GLU A 306 -7.72 -29.35 -11.38
CA GLU A 306 -8.53 -29.99 -12.43
C GLU A 306 -10.05 -30.03 -12.13
N PRO A 307 -10.53 -30.29 -10.89
CA PRO A 307 -11.96 -30.35 -10.61
C PRO A 307 -12.74 -29.07 -10.89
N ALA A 308 -12.07 -27.91 -10.94
CA ALA A 308 -12.71 -26.62 -11.18
C ALA A 308 -12.77 -26.22 -12.65
N LYS A 309 -12.15 -26.99 -13.55
CA LYS A 309 -12.21 -26.77 -15.00
C LYS A 309 -13.62 -27.10 -15.52
N PRO A 310 -14.27 -26.17 -16.23
CA PRO A 310 -15.56 -26.42 -16.88
C PRO A 310 -15.61 -27.75 -17.67
N SER A 311 -14.56 -28.09 -18.42
CA SER A 311 -14.50 -29.35 -19.17
C SER A 311 -14.59 -30.60 -18.28
N VAL A 312 -13.92 -30.58 -17.13
CA VAL A 312 -13.89 -31.67 -16.14
C VAL A 312 -15.21 -31.73 -15.35
N ILE A 313 -15.81 -30.58 -15.05
CA ILE A 313 -17.13 -30.48 -14.42
C ILE A 313 -18.19 -31.12 -15.32
N ALA A 314 -18.19 -30.76 -16.61
CA ALA A 314 -19.09 -31.32 -17.61
C ALA A 314 -18.89 -32.84 -17.78
N ALA A 315 -17.64 -33.31 -17.82
CA ALA A 315 -17.32 -34.73 -17.91
C ALA A 315 -17.81 -35.55 -16.69
N ARG A 316 -17.98 -34.90 -15.52
CA ARG A 316 -18.54 -35.52 -14.31
C ARG A 316 -20.07 -35.50 -14.25
N GLY A 317 -20.74 -34.96 -15.28
CA GLY A 317 -22.20 -34.83 -15.33
C GLY A 317 -22.76 -33.79 -14.37
N LEU A 318 -21.94 -32.86 -13.87
CA LEU A 318 -22.40 -31.78 -12.99
C LEU A 318 -22.83 -30.57 -13.84
N SER A 319 -24.10 -30.19 -13.75
CA SER A 319 -24.62 -28.96 -14.39
C SER A 319 -24.31 -27.74 -13.53
N TYR A 320 -23.03 -27.34 -13.46
CA TYR A 320 -22.61 -26.12 -12.78
C TYR A 320 -22.38 -25.01 -13.81
N HIS A 321 -23.12 -23.92 -13.72
CA HIS A 321 -22.93 -22.77 -14.61
C HIS A 321 -21.64 -22.03 -14.23
N THR A 322 -20.57 -22.22 -15.00
CA THR A 322 -19.31 -21.48 -14.85
C THR A 322 -19.37 -20.17 -15.62
N SER A 323 -18.82 -19.11 -15.05
CA SER A 323 -18.59 -17.82 -15.75
C SER A 323 -17.16 -17.69 -16.27
N TRP A 324 -16.38 -18.76 -16.18
CA TRP A 324 -14.97 -18.84 -16.55
C TRP A 324 -14.72 -20.08 -17.41
N ASP A 325 -13.58 -20.09 -18.11
CA ASP A 325 -13.11 -21.19 -18.95
C ASP A 325 -12.01 -22.03 -18.26
N ASP A 326 -11.50 -23.05 -18.94
CA ASP A 326 -10.42 -23.90 -18.43
C ASP A 326 -9.10 -23.13 -18.25
N GLN A 327 -8.84 -22.16 -19.13
CA GLN A 327 -7.62 -21.34 -19.11
C GLN A 327 -7.58 -20.47 -17.85
N PHE A 328 -8.70 -19.89 -17.45
CA PHE A 328 -8.82 -19.13 -16.22
C PHE A 328 -8.40 -19.97 -14.99
N VAL A 329 -8.77 -21.24 -14.93
CA VAL A 329 -8.37 -22.13 -13.82
C VAL A 329 -6.85 -22.35 -13.79
N GLU A 330 -6.24 -22.46 -14.96
CA GLU A 330 -4.78 -22.56 -15.10
C GLU A 330 -4.08 -21.25 -14.71
N ASP A 331 -4.66 -20.10 -15.06
CA ASP A 331 -4.15 -18.80 -14.64
C ASP A 331 -4.24 -18.63 -13.12
N VAL A 332 -5.36 -19.02 -12.50
CA VAL A 332 -5.49 -19.05 -11.03
C VAL A 332 -4.42 -19.95 -10.40
N ARG A 333 -4.17 -21.14 -10.95
CA ARG A 333 -3.10 -22.03 -10.48
C ARG A 333 -1.74 -21.33 -10.53
N ARG A 334 -1.41 -20.68 -11.65
CA ARG A 334 -0.14 -19.95 -11.83
C ARG A 334 -0.01 -18.79 -10.86
N THR A 335 -1.09 -18.03 -10.65
CA THR A 335 -1.13 -16.95 -9.65
C THR A 335 -0.87 -17.47 -8.25
N PHE A 336 -1.49 -18.59 -7.83
CA PHE A 336 -1.25 -19.20 -6.53
C PHE A 336 0.19 -19.75 -6.38
N GLN A 337 0.77 -20.27 -7.46
CA GLN A 337 2.16 -20.72 -7.47
C GLN A 337 3.13 -19.53 -7.31
N ALA A 338 2.90 -18.44 -8.04
CA ALA A 338 3.72 -17.23 -7.94
C ALA A 338 3.58 -16.55 -6.57
N THR A 339 2.36 -16.48 -6.02
CA THR A 339 2.08 -15.87 -4.71
C THR A 339 2.47 -16.79 -3.53
N GLY A 340 2.85 -18.03 -3.78
CA GLY A 340 3.31 -18.97 -2.74
C GLY A 340 4.48 -18.43 -1.91
N ILE A 341 5.33 -17.57 -2.50
CA ILE A 341 6.44 -16.90 -1.80
C ILE A 341 5.95 -16.04 -0.61
N PHE A 342 4.74 -15.49 -0.68
CA PHE A 342 4.17 -14.69 0.42
C PHE A 342 3.84 -15.53 1.66
N CYS A 343 3.80 -16.86 1.57
CA CYS A 343 3.63 -17.72 2.74
C CYS A 343 4.84 -17.66 3.70
N PHE A 344 6.00 -17.19 3.23
CA PHE A 344 7.18 -16.96 4.06
C PHE A 344 7.18 -15.58 4.74
N PHE A 345 6.31 -14.65 4.31
CA PHE A 345 6.25 -13.30 4.88
C PHE A 345 5.94 -13.28 6.38
N PRO A 346 5.04 -14.11 6.94
CA PRO A 346 4.84 -14.15 8.39
C PRO A 346 6.11 -14.51 9.16
N ILE A 347 6.93 -15.42 8.62
CA ILE A 347 8.21 -15.82 9.24
C ILE A 347 9.19 -14.66 9.18
N GLN A 348 9.33 -14.03 8.00
CA GLN A 348 10.17 -12.85 7.83
C GLN A 348 9.71 -11.71 8.76
N TYR A 349 8.41 -11.42 8.81
CA TYR A 349 7.86 -10.33 9.59
C TYR A 349 8.10 -10.52 11.09
N LEU A 350 7.92 -11.75 11.60
CA LEU A 350 8.24 -12.09 12.99
C LEU A 350 9.74 -11.99 13.28
N ASN A 351 10.61 -12.29 12.29
CA ASN A 351 12.05 -12.17 12.45
C ASN A 351 12.53 -10.71 12.46
N ASP A 352 12.04 -9.89 11.52
CA ASP A 352 12.48 -8.50 11.35
C ASP A 352 11.86 -7.57 12.39
N ASN A 353 10.57 -7.76 12.73
CA ASN A 353 9.81 -6.81 13.56
C ASN A 353 9.51 -7.36 14.96
N GLY A 354 9.73 -8.65 15.22
CA GLY A 354 9.37 -9.29 16.47
C GLY A 354 7.85 -9.37 16.69
N ILE A 355 7.44 -9.42 17.96
CA ILE A 355 6.03 -9.54 18.36
C ILE A 355 5.56 -8.22 18.98
N GLY A 356 4.65 -7.53 18.27
CA GLY A 356 4.02 -6.29 18.73
C GLY A 356 5.00 -5.12 18.87
N SER A 357 4.73 -4.19 19.77
CA SER A 357 5.55 -2.98 19.96
C SER A 357 6.61 -3.11 21.06
N ALA A 358 7.15 -4.33 21.29
CA ALA A 358 8.08 -4.60 22.38
C ALA A 358 9.33 -3.71 22.35
N ALA A 359 9.87 -3.40 21.17
CA ALA A 359 11.05 -2.53 21.04
C ALA A 359 10.79 -1.13 21.62
N SER A 360 9.70 -0.48 21.23
CA SER A 360 9.32 0.85 21.74
C SER A 360 9.01 0.84 23.26
N TYR A 361 8.54 -0.28 23.82
CA TYR A 361 8.30 -0.37 25.26
C TYR A 361 9.58 -0.58 26.08
N LEU A 362 10.53 -1.36 25.59
CA LEU A 362 11.77 -1.67 26.32
C LEU A 362 12.79 -0.54 26.27
N THR A 363 12.71 0.35 25.29
CA THR A 363 13.61 1.51 25.16
C THR A 363 13.55 2.49 26.33
N THR A 364 12.52 2.46 27.19
CA THR A 364 12.48 3.26 28.43
C THR A 364 13.48 2.78 29.48
N MET A 365 14.01 1.56 29.33
CA MET A 365 15.08 1.05 30.19
C MET A 365 16.47 1.51 29.72
N LEU A 366 16.54 2.21 28.57
CA LEU A 366 17.78 2.71 28.00
C LEU A 366 17.99 4.18 28.38
N THR A 367 19.25 4.57 28.52
CA THR A 367 19.63 5.99 28.60
C THR A 367 19.58 6.59 27.20
N THR A 368 18.61 7.47 26.93
CA THR A 368 18.37 7.99 25.57
C THR A 368 19.02 9.33 25.29
N ASN A 369 19.47 10.06 26.32
CA ASN A 369 20.16 11.36 26.22
C ASN A 369 19.48 12.34 25.23
N GLY A 370 18.15 12.38 25.23
CA GLY A 370 17.38 13.25 24.34
C GLY A 370 16.80 12.57 23.10
N VAL A 371 17.20 11.35 22.74
CA VAL A 371 16.56 10.61 21.63
C VAL A 371 15.15 10.11 22.02
N PRO A 372 14.08 10.39 21.24
CA PRO A 372 12.75 9.83 21.49
C PRO A 372 12.75 8.32 21.32
N ASN A 373 11.96 7.62 22.13
CA ASN A 373 11.88 6.16 22.04
C ASN A 373 11.32 5.67 20.70
N ASP A 374 10.44 6.46 20.07
CA ASP A 374 9.89 6.13 18.75
C ASP A 374 10.93 6.25 17.63
N VAL A 375 11.99 7.05 17.81
CA VAL A 375 13.13 7.10 16.86
C VAL A 375 13.99 5.86 16.97
N ILE A 376 14.17 5.31 18.17
CA ILE A 376 15.00 4.10 18.37
C ILE A 376 14.35 2.87 17.72
N SER A 377 13.03 2.90 17.53
CA SER A 377 12.26 1.86 16.85
C SER A 377 12.12 2.08 15.34
N ASN A 378 12.55 3.22 14.82
CA ASN A 378 12.46 3.62 13.40
C ASN A 378 13.71 3.16 12.65
#